data_AF-A0A445DVQ1-F1
#
_entry.id   AF-A0A445DVQ1-F1
#
_cell.length_a   1.000
_cell.length_b   1.000
_cell.length_c   1.000
_cell.angle_alpha   90.00
_cell.angle_beta   90.00
_cell.angle_gamma   90.00
#
_symmetry.space_group_name_H-M   'P 1'
#
loop_
_entity.id
_entity.type
_entity.pdbx_description
1 polymer ?
#
loop_
_entity_poly.entity_id
_entity_poly.type
_entity_poly.pdbx_seq_one_letter_code
_entity_poly.pdbx_strand_id
1 'polypeptide(L)'
;MAYLNLVMKNIRKKMLYEKIPGCDLKANPHIQSRMKLLKGQYFAIVEMMGMAGSGFSWNDKDKIIVVERQIFNKWKRELGIVFGRDRAQGGNAENVT
;
A
#
# COMPACT_ATOMS: atom_id res chain seq x y z
N MET A 1 -1.10 -21.63 -12.91
CA MET A 1 -0.78 -20.47 -12.04
C MET A 1 0.67 -20.47 -11.51
N ALA A 2 1.22 -21.58 -11.00
CA ALA A 2 2.58 -21.61 -10.43
C ALA A 2 3.71 -21.23 -11.43
N TYR A 3 3.63 -21.71 -12.67
CA TYR A 3 4.60 -21.41 -13.73
C TYR A 3 4.67 -19.90 -14.06
N LEU A 4 3.50 -19.26 -14.23
CA LEU A 4 3.38 -17.82 -14.46
C LEU A 4 4.00 -17.00 -13.32
N ASN A 5 3.78 -17.39 -12.07
CA ASN A 5 4.36 -16.73 -10.90
C ASN A 5 5.89 -16.84 -10.88
N LEU A 6 6.45 -17.98 -11.29
CA LEU A 6 7.90 -18.19 -11.39
C LEU A 6 8.52 -17.33 -12.49
N VAL A 7 7.91 -17.31 -13.67
CA VAL A 7 8.35 -16.47 -14.81
C VAL A 7 8.35 -15.00 -14.42
N MET A 8 7.27 -14.51 -13.81
CA MET A 8 7.17 -13.12 -13.34
C MET A 8 8.15 -12.77 -12.22
N LYS A 9 8.56 -13.75 -11.39
CA LYS A 9 9.59 -13.55 -10.36
C LYS A 9 10.97 -13.39 -11.01
N ASN A 10 11.28 -14.20 -12.01
CA ASN A 10 12.56 -14.16 -12.71
C ASN A 10 12.73 -12.89 -13.55
N ILE A 11 11.69 -12.47 -14.27
CA ILE A 11 11.69 -11.21 -15.05
C ILE A 11 11.96 -10.00 -14.15
N ARG A 12 11.27 -9.91 -13.01
CA ARG A 12 11.47 -8.81 -12.05
C ARG A 12 12.89 -8.79 -11.47
N LYS A 13 13.45 -9.96 -11.17
CA LYS A 13 14.82 -10.07 -10.68
C LYS A 13 15.81 -9.54 -11.72
N LYS A 14 15.70 -9.99 -12.97
CA LYS A 14 16.55 -9.55 -14.07
C LYS A 14 16.48 -8.03 -14.31
N MET A 15 15.28 -7.49 -14.42
CA MET A 15 15.04 -6.05 -14.61
C MET A 15 15.65 -5.18 -13.50
N LEU A 16 15.61 -5.65 -12.25
CA LEU A 16 16.15 -4.91 -11.12
C LEU A 16 17.68 -4.79 -11.18
N TYR A 17 18.37 -5.89 -11.50
CA TYR A 17 19.83 -5.89 -11.64
C TYR A 17 20.29 -5.07 -12.85
N GLU A 18 19.53 -5.10 -13.95
CA GLU A 18 19.84 -4.31 -15.15
C GLU A 18 19.65 -2.80 -14.92
N LYS A 19 18.55 -2.39 -14.26
CA LYS A 19 18.24 -0.97 -14.06
C LYS A 19 18.95 -0.34 -12.87
N ILE A 20 19.30 -1.13 -11.85
CA ILE A 20 19.93 -0.66 -10.63
C ILE A 20 21.09 -1.61 -10.28
N PRO A 21 22.23 -1.50 -10.97
CA PRO A 21 23.40 -2.32 -10.68
C PRO A 21 23.92 -2.03 -9.26
N GLY A 22 24.37 -3.06 -8.55
CA GLY A 22 24.82 -2.94 -7.15
C GLY A 22 23.69 -2.82 -6.11
N CYS A 23 22.43 -3.00 -6.52
CA CYS A 23 21.30 -2.96 -5.61
C CYS A 23 21.16 -4.26 -4.80
N ASP A 24 21.21 -4.16 -3.48
CA ASP A 24 21.01 -5.29 -2.55
C ASP A 24 19.53 -5.67 -2.36
N LEU A 25 18.60 -4.97 -3.03
CA LEU A 25 17.18 -5.29 -2.93
C LEU A 25 16.87 -6.61 -3.63
N LYS A 26 16.38 -7.57 -2.87
CA LYS A 26 15.84 -8.84 -3.40
C LYS A 26 14.40 -8.67 -3.88
N ALA A 27 14.04 -9.35 -4.97
CA ALA A 27 12.66 -9.43 -5.46
C ALA A 27 11.67 -9.91 -4.38
N ASN A 28 12.11 -10.83 -3.51
CA ASN A 28 11.45 -11.23 -2.26
C ASN A 28 12.54 -11.22 -1.16
N PRO A 29 12.35 -10.55 -0.02
CA PRO A 29 11.09 -9.95 0.49
C PRO A 29 10.85 -8.50 0.08
N HIS A 30 11.87 -7.75 -0.33
CA HIS A 30 11.80 -6.28 -0.39
C HIS A 30 10.80 -5.77 -1.44
N ILE A 31 10.96 -6.16 -2.70
CA ILE A 31 10.07 -5.65 -3.77
C ILE A 31 8.63 -6.14 -3.57
N GLN A 32 8.44 -7.40 -3.14
CA GLN A 32 7.11 -7.92 -2.83
C GLN A 32 6.43 -7.18 -1.67
N SER A 33 7.16 -6.89 -0.59
CA SER A 33 6.65 -6.13 0.55
C SER A 33 6.24 -4.72 0.13
N ARG A 34 7.10 -4.01 -0.61
CA ARG A 34 6.80 -2.66 -1.12
C ARG A 34 5.60 -2.66 -2.08
N MET A 35 5.50 -3.66 -2.96
CA MET A 35 4.34 -3.82 -3.85
C MET A 35 3.05 -4.10 -3.07
N LYS A 36 3.11 -4.91 -2.01
CA LYS A 36 1.95 -5.18 -1.14
C LYS A 36 1.49 -3.90 -0.44
N LEU A 37 2.42 -3.11 0.08
CA LEU A 37 2.14 -1.82 0.70
C LEU A 37 1.51 -0.84 -0.31
N LEU A 38 2.10 -0.68 -1.49
CA LEU A 38 1.59 0.19 -2.55
C LEU A 38 0.17 -0.19 -2.98
N LYS A 39 -0.10 -1.50 -3.16
CA LYS A 39 -1.46 -1.97 -3.45
C LYS A 39 -2.43 -1.59 -2.35
N GLY A 40 -2.07 -1.77 -1.08
CA GLY A 40 -2.92 -1.40 0.06
C GLY A 40 -3.23 0.10 0.09
N GLN A 41 -2.23 0.95 -0.12
CA GLN A 41 -2.42 2.41 -0.19
C GLN A 41 -3.30 2.81 -1.37
N TYR A 42 -3.07 2.22 -2.54
CA TYR A 42 -3.87 2.47 -3.74
C TYR A 42 -5.33 2.07 -3.54
N PHE A 43 -5.60 0.89 -2.96
CA PHE A 43 -6.97 0.47 -2.66
C PHE A 43 -7.67 1.41 -1.69
N ALA A 44 -6.98 1.90 -0.66
CA ALA A 44 -7.55 2.89 0.25
C ALA A 44 -7.93 4.19 -0.48
N ILE A 45 -7.09 4.67 -1.40
CA ILE A 45 -7.39 5.85 -2.21
C ILE A 45 -8.61 5.61 -3.11
N VAL A 46 -8.66 4.46 -3.79
CA VAL A 46 -9.79 4.07 -4.64
C VAL A 46 -11.08 3.99 -3.83
N GLU A 47 -11.05 3.45 -2.62
CA GLU A 47 -12.20 3.39 -1.72
C GLU A 47 -12.66 4.79 -1.30
N MET A 48 -11.73 5.68 -0.93
CA MET A 48 -12.03 7.08 -0.61
C MET A 48 -12.69 7.82 -1.78
N MET A 49 -12.21 7.57 -3.00
CA MET A 49 -12.70 8.19 -4.25
C MET A 49 -13.97 7.53 -4.81
N GLY A 50 -14.21 6.24 -4.51
CA GLY A 50 -15.28 5.43 -5.10
C GLY A 50 -16.64 5.58 -4.42
N MET A 51 -16.67 6.14 -3.21
CA MET A 51 -17.92 6.57 -2.59
C MET A 51 -18.43 7.82 -3.32
N ALA A 52 -19.29 7.65 -4.32
CA ALA A 52 -19.94 8.77 -5.00
C ALA A 52 -20.61 9.70 -3.96
N GLY A 53 -20.24 10.99 -3.97
CA GLY A 53 -20.71 11.95 -2.97
C GLY A 53 -19.93 11.96 -1.64
N SER A 54 -18.77 11.31 -1.55
CA SER A 54 -17.93 11.30 -0.35
C SER A 54 -17.26 12.63 -0.05
N GLY A 55 -17.18 13.56 -1.01
CA GLY A 55 -16.48 14.84 -0.86
C GLY A 55 -14.95 14.74 -0.89
N PHE A 56 -14.40 13.57 -1.20
CA PHE A 56 -12.98 13.40 -1.53
C PHE A 56 -12.75 13.67 -3.02
N SER A 57 -11.67 14.38 -3.32
CA SER A 57 -11.27 14.75 -4.68
C SER A 57 -9.77 14.55 -4.87
N TRP A 58 -9.35 14.36 -6.12
CA TRP A 58 -7.94 14.22 -6.49
C TRP A 58 -7.39 15.55 -6.99
N ASN A 59 -6.32 16.05 -6.36
CA ASN A 59 -5.53 17.16 -6.89
C ASN A 59 -4.37 16.59 -7.71
N ASP A 60 -4.48 16.70 -9.03
CA ASP A 60 -3.49 16.13 -9.96
C ASP A 60 -2.16 16.88 -9.96
N LYS A 61 -2.14 18.16 -9.57
CA LYS A 61 -0.91 18.96 -9.52
C LYS A 61 0.02 18.47 -8.42
N ASP A 62 -0.53 18.34 -7.23
CA ASP A 62 0.25 17.99 -6.03
C ASP A 62 0.21 16.47 -5.75
N LYS A 63 -0.57 15.71 -6.53
CA LYS A 63 -0.79 14.26 -6.39
C LYS A 63 -1.29 13.90 -4.98
N ILE A 64 -2.22 14.69 -4.46
CA ILE A 64 -2.83 14.53 -3.12
C ILE A 64 -4.34 14.38 -3.21
N ILE A 65 -4.91 13.75 -2.16
CA ILE A 65 -6.36 13.74 -1.94
C ILE A 65 -6.75 15.01 -1.18
N VAL A 66 -7.73 15.74 -1.71
CA VAL A 66 -8.30 16.95 -1.12
C VAL A 66 -9.71 16.65 -0.66
N VAL A 67 -10.00 17.02 0.58
CA VAL A 67 -11.29 16.77 1.24
C VAL A 67 -11.55 17.82 2.31
N GLU A 68 -12.81 18.14 2.54
CA GLU A 68 -13.19 19.00 3.66
C GLU A 68 -12.90 18.32 5.01
N ARG A 69 -12.39 19.10 5.98
CA ARG A 69 -12.00 18.59 7.29
C ARG A 69 -13.13 17.81 8.00
N GLN A 70 -14.37 18.28 7.87
CA GLN A 70 -15.53 17.65 8.51
C GLN A 70 -15.80 16.25 7.94
N ILE A 71 -15.71 16.12 6.62
CA ILE A 71 -15.85 14.85 5.89
C ILE A 71 -14.73 13.89 6.28
N PHE A 72 -13.48 14.38 6.30
CA PHE A 72 -12.33 13.57 6.72
C PHE A 72 -12.49 13.03 8.16
N ASN A 73 -12.93 13.88 9.10
CA ASN A 73 -13.17 13.46 10.48
C ASN A 73 -14.34 12.46 10.61
N LYS A 74 -15.39 12.62 9.81
CA LYS A 74 -16.50 11.66 9.74
C LYS A 74 -16.02 10.31 9.23
N TRP A 75 -15.33 10.30 8.08
CA TRP A 75 -14.72 9.10 7.50
C TRP A 75 -13.76 8.42 8.48
N LYS A 76 -12.93 9.18 9.19
CA LYS A 76 -12.02 8.63 10.21
C LYS A 76 -12.75 7.94 11.36
N ARG A 77 -13.90 8.45 11.82
CA ARG A 77 -14.71 7.80 12.87
C ARG A 77 -15.38 6.53 12.34
N GLU A 78 -15.96 6.58 11.15
CA GLU A 78 -16.61 5.43 10.52
C GLU A 78 -15.60 4.31 10.24
N LEU A 79 -14.43 4.66 9.71
CA LEU A 79 -13.33 3.71 9.52
C LEU A 79 -12.65 3.30 10.83
N GLY A 80 -12.64 4.14 11.86
CA GLY A 80 -12.14 3.75 13.19
C GLY A 80 -12.96 2.62 13.80
N ILE A 81 -14.26 2.57 13.51
CA ILE A 81 -15.16 1.48 13.92
C ILE A 81 -14.90 0.20 13.11
N VAL A 82 -14.53 0.33 11.82
CA VAL A 82 -14.31 -0.80 10.89
C VAL A 82 -12.88 -1.37 10.96
N PHE A 83 -11.85 -0.52 10.95
CA PHE A 83 -10.44 -0.89 10.94
C PHE A 83 -9.77 -0.90 12.32
N GLY A 84 -10.42 -0.37 13.36
CA GLY A 84 -9.90 -0.38 14.74
C GLY A 84 -9.75 -1.78 15.36
N ARG A 85 -10.26 -2.82 14.67
CA ARG A 85 -10.12 -4.23 15.10
C ARG A 85 -8.92 -4.96 14.48
N ASP A 86 -8.49 -4.59 13.26
CA ASP A 86 -7.58 -5.45 12.47
C ASP A 86 -6.20 -4.84 12.15
N ARG A 87 -5.90 -3.63 12.63
CA ARG A 87 -4.49 -3.18 12.66
C ARG A 87 -3.83 -3.74 13.90
N ALA A 88 -3.16 -4.89 13.74
CA ALA A 88 -2.26 -5.42 14.74
C ALA A 88 -1.30 -4.31 15.20
N GLN A 89 -1.44 -3.87 16.46
CA GLN A 89 -0.35 -3.25 17.18
C GLN A 89 0.76 -4.30 17.20
N GLY A 90 1.89 -4.01 16.54
CA GLY A 90 3.07 -4.86 16.54
C GLY A 90 3.77 -4.88 17.91
N GLY A 91 3.02 -5.12 18.98
CA GLY A 91 3.53 -5.46 20.30
C GLY A 91 3.82 -6.95 20.31
N ASN A 92 4.98 -7.33 19.78
CA ASN A 92 5.82 -8.44 20.22
C ASN A 92 6.95 -8.65 19.19
N ALA A 93 7.90 -7.72 19.18
CA ALA A 93 9.27 -8.10 18.88
C ALA A 93 9.90 -8.45 20.24
N GLU A 94 9.69 -9.68 20.70
CA GLU A 94 10.44 -10.21 21.83
C GLU A 94 11.90 -10.33 21.39
N ASN A 95 12.77 -9.59 22.08
CA ASN A 95 14.22 -9.70 21.93
C ASN A 95 14.62 -11.10 22.42
N VAL A 96 14.97 -11.99 21.50
CA VAL A 96 15.70 -13.21 21.85
C VAL A 96 17.17 -12.82 21.89
N THR A 97 17.73 -12.80 23.11
CA THR A 97 19.18 -12.80 23.36
C THR A 97 19.64 -14.25 23.46
#